data_AF-A0AAX4FMT0-F1
#
_entry.id   AF-A0AAX4FMT0-F1
#
_cell.length_a   1.000
_cell.length_b   1.000
_cell.length_c   1.000
_cell.angle_alpha   90.00
_cell.angle_beta   90.00
_cell.angle_gamma   90.00
#
_symmetry.space_group_name_H-M   'P 1'
#
loop_
_entity.id
_entity.type
_entity.pdbx_description
1 polymer ?
#
loop_
_entity_poly.entity_id
_entity_poly.type
_entity_poly.pdbx_seq_one_letter_code
_entity_poly.pdbx_strand_id
1 'polypeptide(L)'
;MIGRLVVLLIALSPGAAFAQAAALTLDEVLQSSARSAPQIVEALAKVRQAEGKGISADGAFDTVFDIEGRSREAGYYDGSTIETGVKRPFEENGGYYYGGYRSSRGSFPIYEDKSYTDRGGEVKVGALYALLRDRVIDERRTKRSIASTDIDVAKYEAEMVAIGVQRRAVDAYQNWVAAGLKLRAYNELLQLAEQRRNAISRQVTLGARPTILLTENDQNLVRRRALVVRAEQDFANAANALSLYLRDEAGMPLIVSAERLPADTSALEGLAGASKITAPVERPDYRAVLTRIDQATARLMLAQNDLKPRLDVSVEVSKDLGPPGVGGPNRSLTDAIIGFRFSVPLENRAARGRVAEARAEIEALDQRSRFLRDQISIEVESIVISLNAAERLAKIADEERGLADRLAAAERRRFELGSGDFFLVNQREETANDARVRLIDAQARIASARAELAAATADRDALQLSR
;
A
#
# COMPACT_ATOMS: atom_id res chain seq x y z
N MET A 1 33.17 59.85 -42.62
CA MET A 1 33.97 60.08 -41.40
C MET A 1 33.21 59.52 -40.21
N ILE A 2 33.84 58.56 -39.49
CA ILE A 2 33.80 58.36 -38.03
C ILE A 2 32.38 58.20 -37.44
N GLY A 3 31.89 57.02 -37.08
CA GLY A 3 32.49 56.08 -36.12
C GLY A 3 31.65 56.12 -34.83
N ARG A 4 30.70 55.18 -34.66
CA ARG A 4 29.98 54.97 -33.41
C ARG A 4 30.32 53.58 -32.86
N LEU A 5 31.17 53.58 -31.84
CA LEU A 5 31.50 52.44 -31.00
C LEU A 5 30.24 51.98 -30.25
N VAL A 6 29.87 50.70 -30.39
CA VAL A 6 28.92 50.03 -29.50
C VAL A 6 29.73 49.38 -28.39
N VAL A 7 29.56 49.88 -27.16
CA VAL A 7 30.10 49.26 -25.94
C VAL A 7 29.11 48.19 -25.50
N LEU A 8 29.54 46.92 -25.57
CA LEU A 8 28.83 45.75 -25.08
C LEU A 8 29.01 45.67 -23.56
N LEU A 9 27.96 45.97 -22.78
CA LEU A 9 27.93 45.72 -21.34
C LEU A 9 27.65 44.22 -21.11
N ILE A 10 28.70 43.48 -20.77
CA ILE A 10 28.59 42.12 -20.24
C ILE A 10 28.11 42.25 -18.79
N ALA A 11 26.84 41.95 -18.56
CA ALA A 11 26.31 41.77 -17.21
C ALA A 11 26.91 40.47 -16.64
N LEU A 12 27.87 40.61 -15.72
CA LEU A 12 28.27 39.51 -14.84
C LEU A 12 27.10 39.18 -13.92
N SER A 13 26.44 38.06 -14.16
CA SER A 13 25.53 37.44 -13.20
C SER A 13 26.35 37.02 -11.97
N PRO A 14 25.96 37.40 -10.73
CA PRO A 14 26.63 36.94 -9.53
C PRO A 14 26.46 35.43 -9.41
N GLY A 15 27.53 34.74 -9.02
CA GLY A 15 27.58 33.29 -8.89
C GLY A 15 26.43 32.76 -8.05
N ALA A 16 25.83 31.67 -8.52
CA ALA A 16 24.98 30.83 -7.69
C ALA A 16 25.79 30.45 -6.44
N ALA A 17 25.43 31.05 -5.31
CA ALA A 17 25.86 30.56 -4.01
C ALA A 17 25.42 29.09 -3.96
N PHE A 18 26.39 28.17 -3.87
CA PHE A 18 26.10 26.78 -3.53
C PHE A 18 25.40 26.82 -2.17
N ALA A 19 24.07 26.73 -2.17
CA ALA A 19 23.30 26.56 -0.96
C ALA A 19 23.84 25.27 -0.32
N GLN A 20 24.43 25.39 0.86
CA GLN A 20 24.91 24.25 1.62
C GLN A 20 23.73 23.29 1.77
N ALA A 21 23.85 22.09 1.21
CA ALA A 21 22.75 21.15 1.14
C ALA A 21 22.25 20.86 2.55
N ALA A 22 20.98 21.16 2.83
CA ALA A 22 20.39 20.94 4.14
C ALA A 22 20.49 19.45 4.52
N ALA A 23 20.72 19.18 5.81
CA ALA A 23 20.76 17.81 6.32
C ALA A 23 19.46 17.07 5.95
N LEU A 24 19.60 15.82 5.50
CA LEU A 24 18.44 15.00 5.14
C LEU A 24 17.66 14.66 6.41
N THR A 25 16.37 14.98 6.39
CA THR A 25 15.45 14.71 7.51
C THR A 25 14.68 13.41 7.28
N LEU A 26 14.22 12.80 8.38
CA LEU A 26 13.33 11.63 8.29
C LEU A 26 12.05 11.96 7.49
N ASP A 27 11.46 13.12 7.75
CA ASP A 27 10.24 13.60 7.07
C ASP A 27 10.39 13.63 5.55
N GLU A 28 11.54 14.08 5.03
CA GLU A 28 11.80 14.11 3.59
C GLU A 28 11.80 12.68 3.00
N VAL A 29 12.37 11.71 3.70
CA VAL A 29 12.39 10.31 3.28
C VAL A 29 10.98 9.70 3.33
N LEU A 30 10.20 9.98 4.37
CA LEU A 30 8.83 9.46 4.49
C LEU A 30 7.90 10.05 3.41
N GLN A 31 8.04 11.34 3.11
CA GLN A 31 7.32 11.99 2.01
C GLN A 31 7.72 11.44 0.64
N SER A 32 9.02 11.26 0.40
CA SER A 32 9.52 10.68 -0.85
C SER A 32 8.97 9.26 -1.05
N SER A 33 9.08 8.41 -0.02
CA SER A 33 8.61 7.02 -0.09
C SER A 33 7.08 6.92 -0.19
N ALA A 34 6.31 7.76 0.51
CA ALA A 34 4.84 7.79 0.41
C ALA A 34 4.37 8.05 -1.03
N ARG A 35 5.08 8.92 -1.75
CA ARG A 35 4.69 9.35 -3.10
C ARG A 35 5.19 8.43 -4.19
N SER A 36 6.40 7.89 -4.05
CA SER A 36 7.15 7.31 -5.18
C SER A 36 7.53 5.85 -5.00
N ALA A 37 7.33 5.24 -3.82
CA ALA A 37 7.69 3.85 -3.62
C ALA A 37 6.89 2.92 -4.56
N PRO A 38 7.54 2.12 -5.42
CA PRO A 38 6.85 1.28 -6.39
C PRO A 38 5.82 0.32 -5.77
N GLN A 39 6.08 -0.17 -4.56
CA GLN A 39 5.16 -1.06 -3.83
C GLN A 39 3.84 -0.36 -3.46
N ILE A 40 3.90 0.92 -3.06
CA ILE A 40 2.70 1.72 -2.78
C ILE A 40 1.95 2.00 -4.08
N VAL A 41 2.66 2.38 -5.15
CA VAL A 41 2.07 2.63 -6.46
C VAL A 41 1.38 1.37 -7.02
N GLU A 42 2.01 0.20 -6.88
CA GLU A 42 1.41 -1.09 -7.24
C GLU A 42 0.12 -1.34 -6.44
N ALA A 43 0.15 -1.11 -5.12
CA ALA A 43 -1.02 -1.31 -4.28
C ALA A 43 -2.17 -0.35 -4.63
N LEU A 44 -1.88 0.92 -4.94
CA LEU A 44 -2.87 1.88 -5.44
C LEU A 44 -3.40 1.48 -6.83
N ALA A 45 -2.59 0.84 -7.68
CA ALA A 45 -3.07 0.27 -8.94
C ALA A 45 -4.04 -0.91 -8.71
N LYS A 46 -3.84 -1.73 -7.66
CA LYS A 46 -4.80 -2.78 -7.26
C LYS A 46 -6.11 -2.19 -6.74
N VAL A 47 -6.08 -1.05 -6.04
CA VAL A 47 -7.30 -0.30 -5.68
C VAL A 47 -8.06 0.12 -6.94
N ARG A 48 -7.38 0.76 -7.91
CA ARG A 48 -8.02 1.12 -9.20
C ARG A 48 -8.54 -0.08 -9.97
N GLN A 49 -7.86 -1.23 -9.89
CA GLN A 49 -8.36 -2.48 -10.45
C GLN A 49 -9.66 -2.93 -9.78
N ALA A 50 -9.76 -2.84 -8.45
CA ALA A 50 -10.98 -3.13 -7.71
C ALA A 50 -12.11 -2.14 -8.07
N GLU A 51 -11.81 -0.86 -8.22
CA GLU A 51 -12.78 0.15 -8.70
C GLU A 51 -13.31 -0.20 -10.10
N GLY A 52 -12.43 -0.61 -11.02
CA GLY A 52 -12.83 -1.10 -12.35
C GLY A 52 -13.71 -2.36 -12.28
N LYS A 53 -13.46 -3.27 -11.34
CA LYS A 53 -14.35 -4.41 -11.07
C LYS A 53 -15.70 -3.96 -10.51
N GLY A 54 -15.73 -2.92 -9.67
CA GLY A 54 -16.95 -2.25 -9.21
C GLY A 54 -17.81 -1.77 -10.37
N ILE A 55 -17.22 -0.99 -11.28
CA ILE A 55 -17.90 -0.54 -12.52
C ILE A 55 -18.39 -1.73 -13.35
N SER A 56 -17.58 -2.78 -13.48
CA SER A 56 -17.97 -4.00 -14.21
C SER A 56 -19.17 -4.70 -13.57
N ALA A 57 -19.27 -4.67 -12.24
CA ALA A 57 -20.41 -5.24 -11.51
C ALA A 57 -21.67 -4.37 -11.65
N ASP A 58 -21.53 -3.05 -11.70
CA ASP A 58 -22.63 -2.12 -11.98
C ASP A 58 -23.23 -2.35 -13.38
N GLY A 59 -22.41 -2.77 -14.36
CA GLY A 59 -22.86 -3.13 -15.70
C GLY A 59 -23.92 -4.25 -15.75
N ALA A 60 -24.10 -5.01 -14.67
CA ALA A 60 -25.20 -5.95 -14.55
C ALA A 60 -26.60 -5.27 -14.55
N PHE A 61 -26.66 -3.96 -14.34
CA PHE A 61 -27.87 -3.13 -14.34
C PHE A 61 -27.98 -2.22 -15.57
N ASP A 62 -27.08 -2.35 -16.54
CA ASP A 62 -27.08 -1.54 -17.75
C ASP A 62 -28.36 -1.73 -18.57
N THR A 63 -28.70 -0.67 -19.30
CA THR A 63 -29.74 -0.74 -20.33
C THR A 63 -29.16 -1.46 -21.55
N VAL A 64 -29.69 -2.64 -21.84
CA VAL A 64 -29.29 -3.44 -23.00
C VAL A 64 -30.23 -3.14 -24.15
N PHE A 65 -29.67 -2.71 -25.28
CA PHE A 65 -30.36 -2.71 -26.57
C PHE A 65 -29.97 -3.96 -27.35
N ASP A 66 -30.94 -4.66 -27.89
CA ASP A 66 -30.74 -5.85 -28.70
C ASP A 66 -31.59 -5.83 -29.97
N ILE A 67 -31.10 -6.49 -31.01
CA ILE A 67 -31.81 -6.68 -32.27
C ILE A 67 -31.70 -8.14 -32.68
N GLU A 68 -32.84 -8.79 -32.86
CA GLU A 68 -32.96 -10.17 -33.31
C GLU A 68 -33.64 -10.20 -34.68
N GLY A 69 -32.94 -10.77 -35.67
CA GLY A 69 -33.47 -11.01 -37.00
C GLY A 69 -33.61 -12.50 -37.26
N ARG A 70 -34.79 -12.93 -37.68
CA ARG A 70 -35.05 -14.33 -38.06
C ARG A 70 -35.73 -14.35 -39.42
N SER A 71 -35.26 -15.20 -40.33
CA SER A 71 -35.86 -15.37 -41.64
C SER A 71 -35.87 -16.84 -42.03
N ARG A 72 -36.95 -17.27 -42.68
CA ARG A 72 -37.11 -18.63 -43.17
C ARG A 72 -36.84 -18.66 -44.67
N GLU A 73 -35.67 -19.15 -45.05
CA GLU A 73 -35.20 -19.15 -46.45
C GLU A 73 -35.65 -20.37 -47.26
N ALA A 74 -36.20 -21.40 -46.61
CA ALA A 74 -36.67 -22.62 -47.26
C ALA A 74 -37.84 -23.26 -46.49
N GLY A 75 -38.71 -23.95 -47.24
CA GLY A 75 -39.92 -24.61 -46.73
C GLY A 75 -41.19 -24.02 -47.32
N TYR A 76 -42.35 -24.43 -46.79
CA TYR A 76 -43.66 -23.95 -47.25
C TYR A 76 -43.94 -22.49 -46.88
N TYR A 77 -43.38 -22.03 -45.76
CA TYR A 77 -43.55 -20.68 -45.22
C TYR A 77 -42.30 -19.84 -45.51
N ASP A 78 -42.48 -18.52 -45.60
CA ASP A 78 -41.47 -17.53 -46.00
C ASP A 78 -41.35 -16.37 -44.99
N GLY A 79 -41.85 -16.58 -43.76
CA GLY A 79 -41.90 -15.57 -42.71
C GLY A 79 -40.52 -15.05 -42.28
N SER A 80 -40.39 -13.73 -42.20
CA SER A 80 -39.25 -13.05 -41.57
C SER A 80 -39.73 -12.13 -40.46
N THR A 81 -39.00 -12.09 -39.35
CA THR A 81 -39.20 -11.16 -38.24
C THR A 81 -37.93 -10.37 -37.96
N ILE A 82 -38.11 -9.11 -37.61
CA ILE A 82 -37.08 -8.29 -36.98
C ILE A 82 -37.64 -7.76 -35.67
N GLU A 83 -36.96 -8.02 -34.58
CA GLU A 83 -37.31 -7.57 -33.24
C GLU A 83 -36.19 -6.71 -32.71
N THR A 84 -36.54 -5.55 -32.17
CA THR A 84 -35.63 -4.61 -31.52
C THR A 84 -36.12 -4.44 -30.10
N GLY A 85 -35.22 -4.57 -29.13
CA GLY A 85 -35.53 -4.56 -27.71
C GLY A 85 -34.63 -3.59 -26.95
N VAL A 86 -35.17 -3.02 -25.89
CA VAL A 86 -34.44 -2.34 -24.84
C VAL A 86 -34.87 -2.95 -23.52
N LYS A 87 -33.92 -3.38 -22.69
CA LYS A 87 -34.18 -4.02 -21.40
C LYS A 87 -33.26 -3.46 -20.33
N ARG A 88 -33.81 -3.17 -19.15
CA ARG A 88 -33.03 -2.76 -17.98
C ARG A 88 -33.50 -3.47 -16.70
N PRO A 89 -32.59 -4.10 -15.94
CA PRO A 89 -32.89 -4.65 -14.62
C PRO A 89 -33.33 -3.57 -13.63
N PHE A 90 -34.18 -3.97 -12.67
CA PHE A 90 -34.47 -3.13 -11.52
C PHE A 90 -33.30 -3.12 -10.53
N GLU A 91 -33.09 -2.00 -9.84
CA GLU A 91 -32.01 -1.85 -8.86
C GLU A 91 -32.46 -2.24 -7.44
N GLU A 92 -33.75 -2.09 -7.12
CA GLU A 92 -34.29 -2.35 -5.77
C GLU A 92 -35.15 -3.63 -5.68
N ASN A 93 -35.50 -4.24 -6.82
CA ASN A 93 -36.26 -5.48 -6.88
C ASN A 93 -35.63 -6.47 -7.86
N GLY A 94 -35.90 -7.76 -7.70
CA GLY A 94 -35.56 -8.74 -8.72
C GLY A 94 -36.43 -8.57 -9.97
N GLY A 95 -35.82 -8.68 -11.14
CA GLY A 95 -36.53 -8.58 -12.42
C GLY A 95 -35.99 -7.49 -13.32
N TYR A 96 -36.82 -7.01 -14.25
CA TYR A 96 -36.45 -6.02 -15.25
C TYR A 96 -37.68 -5.44 -15.93
N TYR A 97 -37.54 -4.25 -16.49
CA TYR A 97 -38.49 -3.70 -17.46
C TYR A 97 -37.88 -3.74 -18.86
N TYR A 98 -38.73 -3.79 -19.87
CA TYR A 98 -38.33 -3.80 -21.27
C TYR A 98 -39.36 -3.08 -22.15
N GLY A 99 -38.89 -2.58 -23.27
CA GLY A 99 -39.71 -2.11 -24.38
C GLY A 99 -39.14 -2.67 -25.67
N GLY A 100 -39.99 -2.92 -26.66
CA GLY A 100 -39.54 -3.46 -27.93
C GLY A 100 -40.45 -3.09 -29.08
N TYR A 101 -39.89 -3.17 -30.28
CA TYR A 101 -40.59 -3.05 -31.53
C TYR A 101 -40.28 -4.26 -32.40
N ARG A 102 -41.32 -4.89 -32.93
CA ARG A 102 -41.24 -6.06 -33.79
C ARG A 102 -41.91 -5.75 -35.12
N SER A 103 -41.32 -6.19 -36.21
CA SER A 103 -41.92 -6.12 -37.54
C SER A 103 -41.77 -7.46 -38.22
N SER A 104 -42.80 -7.88 -38.94
CA SER A 104 -42.84 -9.16 -39.62
C SER A 104 -43.32 -9.03 -41.06
N ARG A 105 -42.91 -9.98 -41.90
CA ARG A 105 -43.37 -10.12 -43.28
C ARG A 105 -43.45 -11.59 -43.66
N GLY A 106 -44.12 -11.87 -44.78
CA GLY A 106 -44.35 -13.23 -45.26
C GLY A 106 -45.40 -13.95 -44.43
N SER A 107 -45.39 -15.27 -44.52
CA SER A 107 -46.33 -16.15 -43.86
C SER A 107 -45.62 -17.01 -42.81
N PHE A 108 -46.32 -17.24 -41.70
CA PHE A 108 -45.90 -18.11 -40.60
C PHE A 108 -46.89 -19.26 -40.46
N PRO A 109 -46.43 -20.45 -40.01
CA PRO A 109 -47.31 -21.52 -39.63
C PRO A 109 -48.24 -21.12 -38.49
N ILE A 110 -49.41 -21.76 -38.41
CA ILE A 110 -50.45 -21.42 -37.42
C ILE A 110 -49.98 -21.57 -35.95
N TYR A 111 -48.95 -22.38 -35.68
CA TYR A 111 -48.35 -22.50 -34.34
C TYR A 111 -47.31 -21.40 -34.04
N GLU A 112 -46.93 -20.59 -35.04
CA GLU A 112 -46.09 -19.39 -34.94
C GLU A 112 -46.94 -18.11 -35.14
N ASP A 113 -48.27 -18.17 -34.96
CA ASP A 113 -49.20 -17.07 -35.29
C ASP A 113 -48.90 -15.74 -34.54
N LYS A 114 -48.25 -15.84 -33.37
CA LYS A 114 -47.73 -14.68 -32.61
C LYS A 114 -46.65 -13.89 -33.36
N SER A 115 -46.04 -14.46 -34.40
CA SER A 115 -44.98 -13.83 -35.18
C SER A 115 -45.50 -12.85 -36.23
N TYR A 116 -46.81 -12.85 -36.52
CA TYR A 116 -47.43 -11.82 -37.36
C TYR A 116 -47.50 -10.48 -36.63
N THR A 117 -47.44 -9.40 -37.39
CA THR A 117 -47.65 -8.00 -36.97
C THR A 117 -48.52 -7.30 -38.01
N ASP A 118 -49.07 -6.14 -37.67
CA ASP A 118 -49.62 -5.22 -38.65
C ASP A 118 -48.51 -4.56 -39.49
N ARG A 119 -48.89 -3.86 -40.56
CA ARG A 119 -47.91 -3.32 -41.54
C ARG A 119 -46.96 -2.29 -40.94
N GLY A 120 -47.35 -1.63 -39.86
CA GLY A 120 -46.51 -0.70 -39.09
C GLY A 120 -45.73 -1.37 -37.96
N GLY A 121 -45.79 -2.70 -37.81
CA GLY A 121 -45.15 -3.46 -36.73
C GLY A 121 -45.93 -3.43 -35.42
N GLU A 122 -45.37 -4.08 -34.40
CA GLU A 122 -45.90 -4.17 -33.04
C GLU A 122 -44.94 -3.46 -32.08
N VAL A 123 -45.46 -2.60 -31.21
CA VAL A 123 -44.72 -2.07 -30.05
C VAL A 123 -45.20 -2.78 -28.80
N LYS A 124 -44.27 -3.15 -27.93
CA LYS A 124 -44.57 -3.74 -26.61
C LYS A 124 -43.77 -3.09 -25.50
N VAL A 125 -44.37 -2.99 -24.33
CA VAL A 125 -43.70 -2.57 -23.09
C VAL A 125 -44.12 -3.53 -22.00
N GLY A 126 -43.17 -4.01 -21.22
CA GLY A 126 -43.44 -4.95 -20.16
C GLY A 126 -42.47 -4.84 -18.99
N ALA A 127 -42.84 -5.49 -17.90
CA ALA A 127 -42.02 -5.63 -16.72
C ALA A 127 -42.21 -7.02 -16.11
N LEU A 128 -41.12 -7.57 -15.60
CA LEU A 128 -41.09 -8.81 -14.83
C LEU A 128 -40.63 -8.49 -13.41
N TYR A 129 -41.38 -8.93 -12.41
CA TYR A 129 -41.09 -8.76 -11.00
C TYR A 129 -40.92 -10.12 -10.31
N ALA A 130 -39.82 -10.29 -9.59
CA ALA A 130 -39.64 -11.42 -8.68
C ALA A 130 -40.35 -11.13 -7.34
N LEU A 131 -41.20 -12.04 -6.87
CA LEU A 131 -42.00 -11.86 -5.65
C LEU A 131 -41.48 -12.67 -4.45
N LEU A 132 -40.76 -13.76 -4.68
CA LEU A 132 -40.23 -14.64 -3.63
C LEU A 132 -38.69 -14.67 -3.65
N ARG A 133 -38.10 -15.70 -4.26
CA ARG A 133 -36.66 -15.74 -4.60
C ARG A 133 -36.30 -14.58 -5.50
N ASP A 134 -35.12 -14.00 -5.28
CA ASP A 134 -34.54 -12.88 -6.05
C ASP A 134 -35.20 -11.52 -5.81
N ARG A 135 -36.21 -11.40 -4.92
CA ARG A 135 -36.90 -10.14 -4.67
C ARG A 135 -35.98 -9.06 -4.07
N VAL A 136 -35.30 -9.37 -2.97
CA VAL A 136 -34.44 -8.43 -2.21
C VAL A 136 -32.96 -8.74 -2.41
N ILE A 137 -32.61 -10.02 -2.47
CA ILE A 137 -31.25 -10.51 -2.67
C ILE A 137 -31.27 -11.33 -3.94
N ASP A 138 -30.42 -10.98 -4.89
CA ASP A 138 -30.18 -11.74 -6.11
C ASP A 138 -28.69 -11.70 -6.47
N GLU A 139 -28.32 -12.47 -7.48
CA GLU A 139 -26.94 -12.59 -7.91
C GLU A 139 -26.30 -11.26 -8.35
N ARG A 140 -27.05 -10.39 -9.06
CA ARG A 140 -26.51 -9.11 -9.56
C ARG A 140 -26.23 -8.15 -8.41
N ARG A 141 -27.21 -7.96 -7.52
CA ARG A 141 -27.07 -7.07 -6.36
C ARG A 141 -26.02 -7.57 -5.39
N THR A 142 -25.96 -8.87 -5.15
CA THR A 142 -24.93 -9.47 -4.30
C THR A 142 -23.54 -9.28 -4.91
N LYS A 143 -23.37 -9.49 -6.22
CA LYS A 143 -22.10 -9.22 -6.91
C LYS A 143 -21.69 -7.76 -6.85
N ARG A 144 -22.62 -6.81 -7.07
CA ARG A 144 -22.39 -5.37 -6.91
C ARG A 144 -21.96 -5.00 -5.50
N SER A 145 -22.66 -5.53 -4.48
CA SER A 145 -22.31 -5.32 -3.07
C SER A 145 -20.92 -5.87 -2.74
N ILE A 146 -20.60 -7.09 -3.19
CA ILE A 146 -19.27 -7.69 -2.98
C ILE A 146 -18.19 -6.85 -3.68
N ALA A 147 -18.40 -6.47 -4.94
CA ALA A 147 -17.44 -5.65 -5.68
C ALA A 147 -17.20 -4.28 -5.02
N SER A 148 -18.25 -3.67 -4.43
CA SER A 148 -18.08 -2.46 -3.62
C SER A 148 -17.18 -2.71 -2.40
N THR A 149 -17.42 -3.78 -1.66
CA THR A 149 -16.58 -4.11 -0.49
C THR A 149 -15.17 -4.58 -0.87
N ASP A 150 -14.96 -5.14 -2.07
CA ASP A 150 -13.63 -5.48 -2.59
C ASP A 150 -12.75 -4.23 -2.77
N ILE A 151 -13.35 -3.07 -3.08
CA ILE A 151 -12.63 -1.79 -3.13
C ILE A 151 -12.09 -1.45 -1.74
N ASP A 152 -12.88 -1.64 -0.69
CA ASP A 152 -12.45 -1.39 0.69
C ASP A 152 -11.36 -2.37 1.14
N VAL A 153 -11.49 -3.66 0.80
CA VAL A 153 -10.42 -4.65 1.02
C VAL A 153 -9.12 -4.22 0.34
N ALA A 154 -9.19 -3.81 -0.93
CA ALA A 154 -8.00 -3.35 -1.67
C ALA A 154 -7.39 -2.09 -1.04
N LYS A 155 -8.21 -1.15 -0.52
CA LYS A 155 -7.73 0.03 0.21
C LYS A 155 -7.02 -0.35 1.50
N TYR A 156 -7.58 -1.25 2.30
CA TYR A 156 -6.94 -1.73 3.52
C TYR A 156 -5.62 -2.45 3.25
N GLU A 157 -5.57 -3.29 2.20
CA GLU A 157 -4.33 -3.94 1.78
C GLU A 157 -3.28 -2.93 1.31
N ALA A 158 -3.68 -1.90 0.56
CA ALA A 158 -2.78 -0.83 0.14
C ALA A 158 -2.26 0.01 1.32
N GLU A 159 -3.10 0.27 2.31
CA GLU A 159 -2.72 0.94 3.55
C GLU A 159 -1.68 0.13 4.34
N MET A 160 -1.85 -1.20 4.46
CA MET A 160 -0.83 -2.06 5.07
C MET A 160 0.50 -2.05 4.32
N VAL A 161 0.45 -2.05 2.98
CA VAL A 161 1.67 -1.94 2.17
C VAL A 161 2.37 -0.61 2.43
N ALA A 162 1.62 0.49 2.47
CA ALA A 162 2.17 1.81 2.78
C ALA A 162 2.82 1.86 4.17
N ILE A 163 2.14 1.34 5.19
CA ILE A 163 2.68 1.22 6.56
C ILE A 163 4.00 0.44 6.56
N GLY A 164 4.04 -0.72 5.89
CA GLY A 164 5.23 -1.56 5.80
C GLY A 164 6.39 -0.93 5.02
N VAL A 165 6.10 -0.08 4.04
CA VAL A 165 7.11 0.72 3.31
C VAL A 165 7.65 1.82 4.22
N GLN A 166 6.78 2.59 4.89
CA GLN A 166 7.19 3.68 5.78
C GLN A 166 8.06 3.17 6.93
N ARG A 167 7.68 2.05 7.59
CA ARG A 167 8.50 1.42 8.63
C ARG A 167 9.92 1.12 8.14
N ARG A 168 10.05 0.49 6.97
CA ARG A 168 11.37 0.16 6.40
C ARG A 168 12.14 1.38 5.92
N ALA A 169 11.45 2.45 5.51
CA ALA A 169 12.07 3.74 5.19
C ALA A 169 12.66 4.39 6.45
N VAL A 170 11.95 4.35 7.59
CA VAL A 170 12.50 4.77 8.89
C VAL A 170 13.74 3.93 9.21
N ASP A 171 13.65 2.60 9.18
CA ASP A 171 14.80 1.73 9.48
C ASP A 171 16.02 2.05 8.59
N ALA A 172 15.80 2.24 7.29
CA ALA A 172 16.88 2.57 6.35
C ALA A 172 17.51 3.94 6.63
N TYR A 173 16.71 4.95 6.97
CA TYR A 173 17.21 6.27 7.35
C TYR A 173 18.03 6.20 8.65
N GLN A 174 17.49 5.54 9.68
CA GLN A 174 18.16 5.41 10.97
C GLN A 174 19.49 4.66 10.85
N ASN A 175 19.53 3.59 10.05
CA ASN A 175 20.76 2.86 9.75
C ASN A 175 21.78 3.72 9.00
N TRP A 176 21.35 4.54 8.04
CA TRP A 176 22.24 5.45 7.31
C TRP A 176 22.83 6.54 8.21
N VAL A 177 22.00 7.18 9.05
CA VAL A 177 22.47 8.16 10.04
C VAL A 177 23.44 7.52 11.02
N ALA A 178 23.10 6.36 11.58
CA ALA A 178 23.95 5.63 12.52
C ALA A 178 25.30 5.25 11.89
N ALA A 179 25.31 4.70 10.66
CA ALA A 179 26.54 4.35 9.95
C ALA A 179 27.42 5.59 9.70
N GLY A 180 26.83 6.72 9.32
CA GLY A 180 27.55 7.97 9.12
C GLY A 180 28.16 8.53 10.41
N LEU A 181 27.42 8.50 11.52
CA LEU A 181 27.91 8.94 12.83
C LEU A 181 29.04 8.04 13.35
N LYS A 182 28.98 6.73 13.09
CA LYS A 182 30.08 5.80 13.41
C LYS A 182 31.31 6.06 12.55
N LEU A 183 31.15 6.29 11.25
CA LEU A 183 32.24 6.66 10.37
C LEU A 183 32.93 7.95 10.86
N ARG A 184 32.15 8.95 11.29
CA ARG A 184 32.68 10.17 11.90
C ARG A 184 33.48 9.87 13.18
N ALA A 185 32.96 9.04 14.07
CA ALA A 185 33.65 8.64 15.31
C ALA A 185 35.00 7.93 15.02
N TYR A 186 35.04 6.98 14.09
CA TYR A 186 36.28 6.30 13.71
C TYR A 186 37.29 7.22 13.02
N ASN A 187 36.82 8.18 12.20
CA ASN A 187 37.69 9.19 11.60
C ASN A 187 38.32 10.11 12.66
N GLU A 188 37.54 10.57 13.63
CA GLU A 188 38.05 11.35 14.77
C GLU A 188 39.09 10.55 15.57
N LEU A 189 38.85 9.25 15.80
CA LEU A 189 39.79 8.36 16.47
C LEU A 189 41.09 8.17 15.66
N LEU A 190 41.00 8.04 14.34
CA LEU A 190 42.17 7.94 13.46
C LEU A 190 42.98 9.25 13.46
N GLN A 191 42.32 10.39 13.32
CA GLN A 191 42.96 11.70 13.33
C GLN A 191 43.71 11.95 14.64
N LEU A 192 43.15 11.51 15.77
CA LEU A 192 43.81 11.58 17.06
C LEU A 192 45.10 10.73 17.12
N ALA A 193 45.10 9.53 16.52
CA ALA A 193 46.30 8.70 16.41
C ALA A 193 47.37 9.33 15.50
N GLU A 194 46.97 10.00 14.42
CA GLU A 194 47.88 10.68 13.50
C GLU A 194 48.56 11.89 14.15
N GLN A 195 47.78 12.72 14.86
CA GLN A 195 48.32 13.83 15.63
C GLN A 195 49.32 13.34 16.68
N ARG A 196 49.01 12.23 17.35
CA ARG A 196 49.89 11.62 18.36
C ARG A 196 51.16 11.05 17.74
N ARG A 197 51.08 10.39 16.59
CA ARG A 197 52.24 9.89 15.85
C ARG A 197 53.27 10.99 15.62
N ASN A 198 52.81 12.16 15.17
CA ASN A 198 53.67 13.32 14.90
C ASN A 198 54.34 13.88 16.16
N ALA A 199 53.67 13.79 17.32
CA ALA A 199 54.27 14.16 18.59
C ALA A 199 55.32 13.13 19.06
N ILE A 200 55.01 11.84 19.01
CA ILE A 200 55.91 10.75 19.39
C ILE A 200 57.16 10.73 18.49
N SER A 201 56.99 10.86 17.17
CA SER A 201 58.10 10.91 16.21
C SER A 201 59.11 11.99 16.56
N ARG A 202 58.65 13.22 16.87
CA ARG A 202 59.52 14.31 17.32
C ARG A 202 60.27 13.96 18.60
N GLN A 203 59.60 13.36 19.59
CA GLN A 203 60.23 12.96 20.85
C GLN A 203 61.28 11.85 20.67
N VAL A 204 61.04 10.91 19.75
CA VAL A 204 62.01 9.86 19.41
C VAL A 204 63.23 10.46 18.71
N THR A 205 63.04 11.37 17.74
CA THR A 205 64.15 12.08 17.07
C THR A 205 65.01 12.87 18.05
N LEU A 206 64.40 13.46 19.08
CA LEU A 206 65.10 14.18 20.15
C LEU A 206 65.71 13.26 21.22
N GLY A 207 65.56 11.93 21.10
CA GLY A 207 66.06 10.94 22.06
C GLY A 207 65.29 10.88 23.39
N ALA A 208 64.16 11.56 23.51
CA ALA A 208 63.36 11.64 24.74
C ALA A 208 62.44 10.43 24.96
N ARG A 209 62.21 9.61 23.93
CA ARG A 209 61.35 8.41 23.96
C ARG A 209 61.94 7.28 23.11
N PRO A 210 61.72 6.00 23.47
CA PRO A 210 62.23 4.88 22.69
C PRO A 210 61.45 4.68 21.38
N THR A 211 62.14 4.22 20.33
CA THR A 211 61.57 3.97 19.00
C THR A 211 60.41 2.98 19.00
N ILE A 212 60.38 2.03 19.95
CA ILE A 212 59.29 1.05 20.08
C ILE A 212 57.90 1.67 20.22
N LEU A 213 57.79 2.85 20.85
CA LEU A 213 56.52 3.57 20.97
C LEU A 213 55.99 4.05 19.61
N LEU A 214 56.89 4.35 18.66
CA LEU A 214 56.50 4.69 17.30
C LEU A 214 55.92 3.47 16.60
N THR A 215 56.53 2.30 16.76
CA THR A 215 56.02 1.02 16.21
C THR A 215 54.64 0.68 16.78
N GLU A 216 54.44 0.85 18.10
CA GLU A 216 53.15 0.61 18.75
C GLU A 216 52.07 1.59 18.29
N ASN A 217 52.42 2.87 18.10
CA ASN A 217 51.50 3.84 17.51
C ASN A 217 51.13 3.49 16.06
N ASP A 218 52.11 3.07 15.26
CA ASP A 218 51.90 2.70 13.85
C ASP A 218 50.99 1.46 13.74
N GLN A 219 51.13 0.48 14.63
CA GLN A 219 50.20 -0.65 14.73
C GLN A 219 48.76 -0.18 15.02
N ASN A 220 48.58 0.72 16.00
CA ASN A 220 47.26 1.27 16.33
C ASN A 220 46.64 2.06 15.18
N LEU A 221 47.46 2.80 14.43
CA LEU A 221 47.04 3.57 13.27
C LEU A 221 46.56 2.67 12.13
N VAL A 222 47.26 1.56 11.86
CA VAL A 222 46.80 0.55 10.89
C VAL A 222 45.47 -0.06 11.32
N ARG A 223 45.30 -0.39 12.60
CA ARG A 223 44.03 -0.92 13.14
C ARG A 223 42.88 0.08 13.00
N ARG A 224 43.10 1.36 13.32
CA ARG A 224 42.11 2.44 13.18
C ARG A 224 41.75 2.71 11.72
N ARG A 225 42.72 2.65 10.79
CA ARG A 225 42.44 2.71 9.34
C ARG A 225 41.52 1.59 8.87
N ALA A 226 41.73 0.37 9.36
CA ALA A 226 40.85 -0.75 9.02
C ALA A 226 39.40 -0.54 9.51
N LEU A 227 39.22 0.08 10.69
CA LEU A 227 37.89 0.45 11.19
C LEU A 227 37.22 1.52 10.32
N VAL A 228 37.98 2.55 9.90
CA VAL A 228 37.46 3.58 8.98
C VAL A 228 37.02 2.97 7.66
N VAL A 229 37.84 2.14 7.02
CA VAL A 229 37.50 1.49 5.74
C VAL A 229 36.23 0.63 5.87
N ARG A 230 36.06 -0.09 6.98
CA ARG A 230 34.83 -0.84 7.24
C ARG A 230 33.62 0.09 7.40
N ALA A 231 33.76 1.16 8.16
CA ALA A 231 32.69 2.12 8.37
C ALA A 231 32.33 2.89 7.08
N GLU A 232 33.28 3.14 6.18
CA GLU A 232 33.04 3.70 4.84
C GLU A 232 32.17 2.75 4.01
N GLN A 233 32.51 1.45 4.01
CA GLN A 233 31.71 0.42 3.35
C GLN A 233 30.30 0.34 3.94
N ASP A 234 30.17 0.31 5.27
CA ASP A 234 28.87 0.24 5.95
C ASP A 234 28.02 1.48 5.63
N PHE A 235 28.62 2.67 5.62
CA PHE A 235 27.95 3.90 5.26
C PHE A 235 27.50 3.93 3.79
N ALA A 236 28.35 3.49 2.86
CA ALA A 236 27.99 3.38 1.45
C ALA A 236 26.85 2.37 1.21
N ASN A 237 26.90 1.22 1.89
CA ASN A 237 25.83 0.22 1.84
C ASN A 237 24.51 0.76 2.39
N ALA A 238 24.56 1.48 3.51
CA ALA A 238 23.37 2.09 4.10
C ALA A 238 22.77 3.20 3.21
N ALA A 239 23.61 4.02 2.57
CA ALA A 239 23.15 5.03 1.60
C ALA A 239 22.49 4.38 0.37
N ASN A 240 23.07 3.28 -0.12
CA ASN A 240 22.48 2.51 -1.22
C ASN A 240 21.14 1.88 -0.82
N ALA A 241 21.03 1.32 0.40
CA ALA A 241 19.77 0.77 0.90
C ALA A 241 18.69 1.85 1.09
N LEU A 242 19.05 3.04 1.58
CA LEU A 242 18.16 4.19 1.73
C LEU A 242 17.60 4.66 0.39
N SER A 243 18.37 4.57 -0.71
CA SER A 243 17.93 4.96 -2.06
C SER A 243 16.71 4.19 -2.56
N LEU A 244 16.36 3.04 -1.95
CA LEU A 244 15.10 2.35 -2.27
C LEU A 244 13.86 3.18 -1.89
N TYR A 245 13.98 4.00 -0.85
CA TYR A 245 12.90 4.79 -0.25
C TYR A 245 13.03 6.30 -0.56
N LEU A 246 14.25 6.81 -0.67
CA LEU A 246 14.50 8.16 -1.15
C LEU A 246 14.67 8.16 -2.68
N ARG A 247 13.74 8.81 -3.37
CA ARG A 247 13.68 8.88 -4.82
C ARG A 247 13.51 10.31 -5.31
N ASP A 248 13.95 10.55 -6.54
CA ASP A 248 13.78 11.82 -7.23
C ASP A 248 12.34 12.01 -7.78
N GLU A 249 12.10 13.15 -8.43
CA GLU A 249 10.79 13.47 -9.03
C GLU A 249 10.36 12.49 -10.14
N ALA A 250 11.31 11.80 -10.77
CA ALA A 250 11.05 10.76 -11.76
C ALA A 250 10.80 9.37 -11.13
N GLY A 251 10.90 9.26 -9.80
CA GLY A 251 10.75 8.01 -9.06
C GLY A 251 11.99 7.11 -9.10
N MET A 252 13.15 7.62 -9.53
CA MET A 252 14.39 6.86 -9.56
C MET A 252 15.09 6.88 -8.19
N PRO A 253 15.76 5.79 -7.79
CA PRO A 253 16.53 5.75 -6.55
C PRO A 253 17.56 6.87 -6.46
N LEU A 254 17.58 7.60 -5.35
CA LEU A 254 18.52 8.68 -5.09
C LEU A 254 19.50 8.28 -3.99
N ILE A 255 20.78 8.17 -4.34
CA ILE A 255 21.85 7.95 -3.35
C ILE A 255 22.22 9.28 -2.72
N VAL A 256 22.12 9.36 -1.39
CA VAL A 256 22.38 10.57 -0.61
C VAL A 256 23.87 10.77 -0.42
N SER A 257 24.35 12.01 -0.62
CA SER A 257 25.73 12.36 -0.33
C SER A 257 26.02 12.46 1.17
N ALA A 258 27.28 12.27 1.55
CA ALA A 258 27.73 12.41 2.94
C ALA A 258 27.52 13.83 3.50
N GLU A 259 27.44 14.84 2.63
CA GLU A 259 27.26 16.25 3.00
C GLU A 259 25.90 16.52 3.65
N ARG A 260 24.89 15.69 3.34
CA ARG A 260 23.54 15.79 3.94
C ARG A 260 23.41 14.99 5.23
N LEU A 261 24.48 14.35 5.73
CA LEU A 261 24.44 13.59 6.97
C LEU A 261 24.17 14.53 8.16
N PRO A 262 23.19 14.21 9.04
CA PRO A 262 22.96 14.96 10.27
C PRO A 262 24.22 15.13 11.15
N ALA A 263 24.24 16.22 11.91
CA ALA A 263 25.39 16.61 12.72
C ALA A 263 25.52 15.78 14.01
N ASP A 264 24.41 15.33 14.58
CA ASP A 264 24.41 14.63 15.85
C ASP A 264 23.30 13.58 15.92
N THR A 265 23.15 12.98 17.10
CA THR A 265 22.23 11.89 17.39
C THR A 265 20.79 12.34 17.59
N SER A 266 20.46 13.64 17.55
CA SER A 266 19.07 14.12 17.61
C SER A 266 18.23 13.60 16.42
N ALA A 267 18.87 13.38 15.27
CA ALA A 267 18.22 12.74 14.10
C ALA A 267 17.80 11.27 14.37
N LEU A 268 18.36 10.65 15.42
CA LEU A 268 17.99 9.30 15.88
C LEU A 268 16.87 9.28 16.92
N GLU A 269 16.26 10.43 17.25
CA GLU A 269 15.10 10.45 18.15
C GLU A 269 13.87 9.75 17.54
N GLY A 270 13.85 9.61 16.21
CA GLY A 270 12.84 8.88 15.45
C GLY A 270 11.47 9.56 15.46
N LEU A 271 10.41 8.75 15.40
CA LEU A 271 9.03 9.23 15.46
C LEU A 271 8.69 9.70 16.88
N ALA A 272 8.68 11.01 17.10
CA ALA A 272 8.27 11.59 18.37
C ALA A 272 6.78 11.31 18.62
N GLY A 273 6.44 10.67 19.75
CA GLY A 273 5.05 10.53 20.21
C GLY A 273 4.35 9.18 19.94
N ALA A 274 5.01 8.19 19.33
CA ALA A 274 4.48 6.83 19.05
C ALA A 274 4.18 5.98 20.32
N SER A 275 4.05 6.61 21.49
CA SER A 275 3.97 5.95 22.81
C SER A 275 2.53 5.71 23.30
N LYS A 276 1.51 6.23 22.61
CA LYS A 276 0.12 6.05 23.03
C LYS A 276 -0.52 4.87 22.30
N ILE A 277 -0.37 3.67 22.88
CA ILE A 277 -1.23 2.54 22.52
C ILE A 277 -2.66 2.92 22.92
N THR A 278 -3.48 3.24 21.92
CA THR A 278 -4.91 3.43 22.12
C THR A 278 -5.56 2.09 21.82
N ALA A 279 -6.04 1.39 22.85
CA ALA A 279 -6.73 0.12 22.68
C ALA A 279 -8.22 0.36 22.35
N PRO A 280 -8.82 -0.44 21.45
CA PRO A 280 -8.23 -1.55 20.69
C PRO A 280 -7.46 -1.06 19.44
N VAL A 281 -6.37 -1.77 19.09
CA VAL A 281 -5.54 -1.48 17.91
C VAL A 281 -6.32 -1.81 16.62
N GLU A 282 -6.56 -0.80 15.79
CA GLU A 282 -7.33 -0.94 14.55
C GLU A 282 -6.42 -1.09 13.32
N ARG A 283 -5.91 -2.30 13.06
CA ARG A 283 -5.08 -2.54 11.87
C ARG A 283 -5.91 -2.79 10.59
N PRO A 284 -5.46 -2.27 9.43
CA PRO A 284 -6.16 -2.50 8.16
C PRO A 284 -6.20 -3.98 7.72
N ASP A 285 -5.17 -4.79 7.96
CA ASP A 285 -5.21 -6.24 7.66
C ASP A 285 -6.34 -6.96 8.41
N TYR A 286 -6.59 -6.58 9.65
CA TYR A 286 -7.70 -7.09 10.44
C TYR A 286 -9.06 -6.67 9.85
N ARG A 287 -9.21 -5.40 9.47
CA ARG A 287 -10.42 -4.88 8.81
C ARG A 287 -10.69 -5.58 7.47
N ALA A 288 -9.65 -5.91 6.72
CA ALA A 288 -9.78 -6.67 5.47
C ALA A 288 -10.35 -8.09 5.72
N VAL A 289 -9.93 -8.77 6.79
CA VAL A 289 -10.50 -10.07 7.16
C VAL A 289 -11.96 -9.95 7.59
N LEU A 290 -12.32 -8.94 8.40
CA LEU A 290 -13.72 -8.70 8.78
C LEU A 290 -14.60 -8.41 7.56
N THR A 291 -14.12 -7.59 6.62
CA THR A 291 -14.85 -7.30 5.38
C THR A 291 -15.05 -8.56 4.54
N ARG A 292 -14.07 -9.48 4.50
CA ARG A 292 -14.23 -10.78 3.85
C ARG A 292 -15.28 -11.67 4.53
N ILE A 293 -15.43 -11.59 5.85
CA ILE A 293 -16.51 -12.27 6.58
C ILE A 293 -17.87 -11.71 6.15
N ASP A 294 -17.99 -10.39 5.99
CA ASP A 294 -19.22 -9.76 5.50
C ASP A 294 -19.55 -10.19 4.06
N GLN A 295 -18.55 -10.31 3.20
CA GLN A 295 -18.72 -10.84 1.84
C GLN A 295 -19.18 -12.30 1.84
N ALA A 296 -18.56 -13.16 2.65
CA ALA A 296 -18.97 -14.57 2.80
C ALA A 296 -20.40 -14.68 3.37
N THR A 297 -20.76 -13.77 4.28
CA THR A 297 -22.13 -13.65 4.82
C THR A 297 -23.13 -13.23 3.74
N ALA A 298 -22.78 -12.28 2.88
CA ALA A 298 -23.63 -11.91 1.74
C ALA A 298 -23.83 -13.09 0.77
N ARG A 299 -22.78 -13.89 0.50
CA ARG A 299 -22.89 -15.12 -0.30
C ARG A 299 -23.78 -16.16 0.38
N LEU A 300 -23.69 -16.31 1.71
CA LEU A 300 -24.56 -17.19 2.47
C LEU A 300 -26.03 -16.75 2.34
N MET A 301 -26.32 -15.46 2.47
CA MET A 301 -27.68 -14.93 2.30
C MET A 301 -28.22 -15.17 0.89
N LEU A 302 -27.39 -14.98 -0.15
CA LEU A 302 -27.76 -15.32 -1.53
C LEU A 302 -28.05 -16.82 -1.68
N ALA A 303 -27.18 -17.69 -1.16
CA ALA A 303 -27.36 -19.13 -1.23
C ALA A 303 -28.62 -19.61 -0.47
N GLN A 304 -28.96 -18.96 0.65
CA GLN A 304 -30.22 -19.20 1.37
C GLN A 304 -31.43 -18.70 0.58
N ASN A 305 -31.32 -17.56 -0.11
CA ASN A 305 -32.35 -17.07 -1.01
C ASN A 305 -32.60 -18.02 -2.18
N ASP A 306 -31.54 -18.64 -2.73
CA ASP A 306 -31.63 -19.63 -3.80
C ASP A 306 -32.45 -20.88 -3.41
N LEU A 307 -32.55 -21.18 -2.10
CA LEU A 307 -33.35 -22.29 -1.61
C LEU A 307 -34.87 -22.07 -1.76
N LYS A 308 -35.32 -20.82 -1.86
CA LYS A 308 -36.75 -20.48 -1.96
C LYS A 308 -37.31 -20.83 -3.34
N PRO A 309 -38.61 -21.09 -3.48
CA PRO A 309 -39.27 -21.12 -4.79
C PRO A 309 -39.16 -19.77 -5.51
N ARG A 310 -39.17 -19.79 -6.84
CA ARG A 310 -39.23 -18.59 -7.68
C ARG A 310 -40.68 -18.36 -8.08
N LEU A 311 -41.16 -17.15 -7.87
CA LEU A 311 -42.45 -16.68 -8.33
C LEU A 311 -42.22 -15.34 -9.00
N ASP A 312 -42.33 -15.34 -10.33
CA ASP A 312 -42.22 -14.14 -11.14
C ASP A 312 -43.62 -13.74 -11.62
N VAL A 313 -43.93 -12.45 -11.61
CA VAL A 313 -45.12 -11.89 -12.27
C VAL A 313 -44.65 -11.02 -13.42
N SER A 314 -45.25 -11.20 -14.59
CA SER A 314 -45.01 -10.39 -15.78
C SER A 314 -46.27 -9.64 -16.17
N VAL A 315 -46.12 -8.36 -16.47
CA VAL A 315 -47.17 -7.54 -17.09
C VAL A 315 -46.61 -7.01 -18.39
N GLU A 316 -47.33 -7.19 -19.49
CA GLU A 316 -46.96 -6.72 -20.81
C GLU A 316 -48.16 -6.05 -21.46
N VAL A 317 -47.92 -4.94 -22.13
CA VAL A 317 -48.89 -4.27 -23.01
C VAL A 317 -48.27 -4.18 -24.38
N SER A 318 -48.98 -4.64 -25.41
CA SER A 318 -48.55 -4.51 -26.79
C SER A 318 -49.64 -3.95 -27.68
N LYS A 319 -49.21 -3.36 -28.80
CA LYS A 319 -50.08 -2.77 -29.79
C LYS A 319 -49.45 -2.86 -31.17
N ASP A 320 -50.18 -3.48 -32.08
CA ASP A 320 -49.90 -3.43 -33.51
C ASP A 320 -50.26 -2.06 -34.10
N LEU A 321 -49.43 -1.60 -35.02
CA LEU A 321 -49.48 -0.28 -35.63
C LEU A 321 -49.80 -0.38 -37.12
N GLY A 322 -50.60 0.58 -37.61
CA GLY A 322 -50.92 0.70 -39.03
C GLY A 322 -52.07 -0.23 -39.46
N PRO A 323 -52.26 -0.41 -40.78
CA PRO A 323 -53.34 -1.23 -41.31
C PRO A 323 -53.06 -2.74 -41.11
N PRO A 324 -54.11 -3.59 -41.11
CA PRO A 324 -53.98 -5.02 -40.93
C PRO A 324 -52.89 -5.67 -41.79
N GLY A 325 -52.03 -6.45 -41.15
CA GLY A 325 -50.98 -7.25 -41.80
C GLY A 325 -51.50 -8.56 -42.37
N VAL A 326 -50.58 -9.46 -42.79
CA VAL A 326 -50.90 -10.79 -43.33
C VAL A 326 -51.65 -11.66 -42.30
N GLY A 327 -51.45 -11.40 -41.00
CA GLY A 327 -52.15 -12.08 -39.91
C GLY A 327 -53.62 -11.67 -39.71
N GLY A 328 -54.11 -10.65 -40.40
CA GLY A 328 -55.52 -10.22 -40.33
C GLY A 328 -55.87 -9.24 -39.19
N PRO A 329 -57.12 -8.74 -39.15
CA PRO A 329 -57.52 -7.55 -38.39
C PRO A 329 -57.68 -7.73 -36.89
N ASN A 330 -57.69 -8.97 -36.38
CA ASN A 330 -57.87 -9.24 -34.94
C ASN A 330 -56.71 -8.72 -34.07
N ARG A 331 -55.60 -8.29 -34.69
CA ARG A 331 -54.39 -7.80 -34.03
C ARG A 331 -54.36 -6.30 -33.77
N SER A 332 -55.22 -5.52 -34.42
CA SER A 332 -55.19 -4.04 -34.33
C SER A 332 -55.73 -3.50 -32.98
N LEU A 333 -56.16 -4.37 -32.06
CA LEU A 333 -56.54 -4.00 -30.70
C LEU A 333 -55.30 -3.90 -29.80
N THR A 334 -55.45 -3.22 -28.67
CA THR A 334 -54.37 -3.18 -27.66
C THR A 334 -54.49 -4.42 -26.78
N ASP A 335 -53.40 -5.18 -26.69
CA ASP A 335 -53.31 -6.37 -25.88
C ASP A 335 -52.64 -6.05 -24.54
N ALA A 336 -53.21 -6.59 -23.46
CA ALA A 336 -52.66 -6.50 -22.12
C ALA A 336 -52.61 -7.91 -21.51
N ILE A 337 -51.40 -8.39 -21.24
CA ILE A 337 -51.14 -9.75 -20.78
C ILE A 337 -50.56 -9.69 -19.38
N ILE A 338 -51.18 -10.41 -18.45
CA ILE A 338 -50.65 -10.66 -17.11
C ILE A 338 -50.32 -12.14 -17.02
N GLY A 339 -49.07 -12.44 -16.70
CA GLY A 339 -48.55 -13.79 -16.56
C GLY A 339 -47.89 -13.99 -15.21
N PHE A 340 -47.80 -15.25 -14.78
CA PHE A 340 -46.95 -15.63 -13.66
C PHE A 340 -46.14 -16.87 -14.02
N ARG A 341 -44.96 -16.99 -13.43
CA ARG A 341 -44.11 -18.16 -13.54
C ARG A 341 -43.69 -18.62 -12.15
N PHE A 342 -44.15 -19.79 -11.76
CA PHE A 342 -43.73 -20.44 -10.53
C PHE A 342 -42.76 -21.58 -10.86
N SER A 343 -41.61 -21.62 -10.19
CA SER A 343 -40.66 -22.73 -10.32
C SER A 343 -39.98 -23.08 -9.00
N VAL A 344 -39.89 -24.38 -8.72
CA VAL A 344 -39.25 -24.92 -7.52
C VAL A 344 -38.31 -26.08 -7.90
N PRO A 345 -37.00 -25.96 -7.67
CA PRO A 345 -36.08 -27.08 -7.84
C PRO A 345 -36.26 -28.06 -6.67
N LEU A 346 -36.84 -29.24 -6.94
CA LEU A 346 -37.20 -30.20 -5.89
C LEU A 346 -35.99 -30.74 -5.13
N GLU A 347 -34.89 -31.03 -5.84
CA GLU A 347 -33.69 -31.56 -5.18
C GLU A 347 -32.80 -30.47 -4.59
N ASN A 348 -32.75 -29.29 -5.19
CA ASN A 348 -32.04 -28.11 -4.70
C ASN A 348 -30.57 -28.34 -4.22
N ARG A 349 -29.86 -29.32 -4.80
CA ARG A 349 -28.52 -29.74 -4.32
C ARG A 349 -27.48 -28.62 -4.48
N ALA A 350 -27.53 -27.86 -5.57
CA ALA A 350 -26.60 -26.76 -5.82
C ALA A 350 -26.70 -25.65 -4.76
N ALA A 351 -27.91 -25.18 -4.43
CA ALA A 351 -28.10 -24.16 -3.39
C ALA A 351 -27.72 -24.68 -2.00
N ARG A 352 -28.08 -25.94 -1.67
CA ARG A 352 -27.64 -26.58 -0.41
C ARG A 352 -26.12 -26.68 -0.32
N GLY A 353 -25.45 -27.01 -1.41
CA GLY A 353 -23.99 -27.01 -1.51
C GLY A 353 -23.40 -25.63 -1.25
N ARG A 354 -23.89 -24.59 -1.93
CA ARG A 354 -23.44 -23.19 -1.71
C ARG A 354 -23.66 -22.70 -0.28
N VAL A 355 -24.74 -23.12 0.38
CA VAL A 355 -24.97 -22.79 1.81
C VAL A 355 -23.92 -23.45 2.70
N ALA A 356 -23.61 -24.73 2.47
CA ALA A 356 -22.59 -25.44 3.23
C ALA A 356 -21.19 -24.84 3.00
N GLU A 357 -20.86 -24.53 1.75
CA GLU A 357 -19.61 -23.86 1.35
C GLU A 357 -19.45 -22.50 2.04
N ALA A 358 -20.45 -21.61 1.93
CA ALA A 358 -20.37 -20.28 2.53
C ALA A 358 -20.29 -20.33 4.07
N ARG A 359 -20.96 -21.28 4.72
CA ARG A 359 -20.82 -21.49 6.18
C ARG A 359 -19.42 -21.90 6.57
N ALA A 360 -18.82 -22.84 5.84
CA ALA A 360 -17.45 -23.27 6.09
C ALA A 360 -16.44 -22.15 5.81
N GLU A 361 -16.67 -21.32 4.78
CA GLU A 361 -15.86 -20.13 4.50
C GLU A 361 -15.90 -19.13 5.67
N ILE A 362 -17.09 -18.82 6.19
CA ILE A 362 -17.26 -17.94 7.37
C ILE A 362 -16.53 -18.52 8.58
N GLU A 363 -16.71 -19.80 8.89
CA GLU A 363 -16.03 -20.45 10.02
C GLU A 363 -14.51 -20.37 9.90
N ALA A 364 -13.96 -20.62 8.70
CA ALA A 364 -12.53 -20.52 8.45
C ALA A 364 -12.01 -19.08 8.61
N LEU A 365 -12.76 -18.08 8.11
CA LEU A 365 -12.41 -16.67 8.26
C LEU A 365 -12.52 -16.20 9.71
N ASP A 366 -13.47 -16.72 10.49
CA ASP A 366 -13.59 -16.45 11.92
C ASP A 366 -12.38 -16.96 12.70
N GLN A 367 -11.90 -18.18 12.43
CA GLN A 367 -10.66 -18.69 13.05
C GLN A 367 -9.45 -17.84 12.64
N ARG A 368 -9.36 -17.44 11.38
CA ARG A 368 -8.31 -16.54 10.91
C ARG A 368 -8.36 -15.17 11.59
N SER A 369 -9.54 -14.61 11.78
CA SER A 369 -9.78 -13.35 12.48
C SER A 369 -9.32 -13.43 13.93
N ARG A 370 -9.66 -14.52 14.64
CA ARG A 370 -9.20 -14.78 16.02
C ARG A 370 -7.68 -14.87 16.10
N PHE A 371 -7.06 -15.72 15.27
CA PHE A 371 -5.61 -15.85 15.25
C PHE A 371 -4.90 -14.53 14.95
N LEU A 372 -5.39 -13.77 13.97
CA LEU A 372 -4.81 -12.47 13.63
C LEU A 372 -4.92 -11.47 14.78
N ARG A 373 -6.07 -11.43 15.48
CA ARG A 373 -6.24 -10.60 16.68
C ARG A 373 -5.22 -10.96 17.78
N ASP A 374 -5.06 -12.25 18.06
CA ASP A 374 -4.12 -12.73 19.07
C ASP A 374 -2.68 -12.39 18.65
N GLN A 375 -2.33 -12.60 17.38
CA GLN A 375 -1.03 -12.25 16.82
C GLN A 375 -0.73 -10.76 16.97
N ILE A 376 -1.69 -9.88 16.64
CA ILE A 376 -1.52 -8.42 16.78
C ILE A 376 -1.27 -8.04 18.24
N SER A 377 -2.01 -8.64 19.18
CA SER A 377 -1.83 -8.38 20.61
C SER A 377 -0.42 -8.77 21.07
N ILE A 378 0.03 -9.97 20.71
CA ILE A 378 1.37 -10.48 21.06
C ILE A 378 2.48 -9.65 20.41
N GLU A 379 2.31 -9.26 19.14
CA GLU A 379 3.26 -8.43 18.40
C GLU A 379 3.45 -7.08 19.08
N VAL A 380 2.35 -6.39 19.40
CA VAL A 380 2.39 -5.07 20.08
C VAL A 380 3.05 -5.19 21.46
N GLU A 381 2.69 -6.21 22.24
CA GLU A 381 3.31 -6.44 23.56
C GLU A 381 4.82 -6.70 23.45
N SER A 382 5.25 -7.54 22.50
CA SER A 382 6.66 -7.81 22.24
C SER A 382 7.45 -6.56 21.85
N ILE A 383 6.86 -5.69 21.02
CA ILE A 383 7.46 -4.41 20.61
C ILE A 383 7.60 -3.48 21.81
N VAL A 384 6.59 -3.38 22.67
CA VAL A 384 6.66 -2.57 23.91
C VAL A 384 7.75 -3.06 24.84
N ILE A 385 7.87 -4.37 25.04
CA ILE A 385 8.95 -4.96 25.84
C ILE A 385 10.32 -4.61 25.24
N SER A 386 10.46 -4.74 23.92
CA SER A 386 11.70 -4.44 23.19
C SER A 386 12.07 -2.96 23.24
N LEU A 387 11.10 -2.06 23.10
CA LEU A 387 11.28 -0.61 23.20
C LEU A 387 11.74 -0.22 24.61
N ASN A 388 11.06 -0.72 25.65
CA ASN A 388 11.45 -0.46 27.05
C ASN A 388 12.88 -0.95 27.35
N ALA A 389 13.26 -2.10 26.81
CA ALA A 389 14.63 -2.61 26.94
C ALA A 389 15.64 -1.74 26.19
N ALA A 390 15.32 -1.31 24.97
CA ALA A 390 16.17 -0.43 24.16
C ALA A 390 16.39 0.94 24.85
N GLU A 391 15.35 1.53 25.43
CA GLU A 391 15.44 2.79 26.19
C GLU A 391 16.34 2.67 27.42
N ARG A 392 16.22 1.56 28.18
CA ARG A 392 17.12 1.28 29.32
C ARG A 392 18.57 1.09 28.87
N LEU A 393 18.79 0.35 27.78
CA LEU A 393 20.13 0.11 27.24
C LEU A 393 20.78 1.39 26.73
N ALA A 394 20.02 2.29 26.08
CA ALA A 394 20.55 3.58 25.64
C ALA A 394 20.96 4.47 26.82
N LYS A 395 20.19 4.48 27.91
CA LYS A 395 20.57 5.20 29.13
C LYS A 395 21.87 4.66 29.72
N ILE A 396 22.02 3.34 29.80
CA ILE A 396 23.26 2.71 30.30
C ILE A 396 24.44 3.02 29.36
N ALA A 397 24.23 2.97 28.05
CA ALA A 397 25.26 3.29 27.06
C ALA A 397 25.70 4.77 27.14
N ASP A 398 24.78 5.69 27.44
CA ASP A 398 25.10 7.11 27.63
C ASP A 398 25.93 7.34 28.91
N GLU A 399 25.56 6.68 30.01
CA GLU A 399 26.34 6.67 31.25
C GLU A 399 27.75 6.07 31.03
N GLU A 400 27.86 4.93 30.34
CA GLU A 400 29.14 4.28 29.97
C GLU A 400 30.00 5.23 29.13
N ARG A 401 29.43 5.83 28.09
CA ARG A 401 30.13 6.80 27.22
C ARG A 401 30.65 7.98 28.02
N GLY A 402 29.83 8.55 28.91
CA GLY A 402 30.23 9.67 29.76
C GLY A 402 31.39 9.33 30.70
N LEU A 403 31.41 8.12 31.27
CA LEU A 403 32.52 7.64 32.10
C LEU A 403 33.78 7.36 31.28
N ALA A 404 33.64 6.71 30.12
CA ALA A 404 34.75 6.37 29.24
C ALA A 404 35.45 7.63 28.69
N ASP A 405 34.68 8.65 28.30
CA ASP A 405 35.21 9.94 27.84
C ASP A 405 36.02 10.65 28.93
N ARG A 406 35.52 10.67 30.18
CA ARG A 406 36.25 11.26 31.33
C ARG A 406 37.56 10.53 31.60
N LEU A 407 37.56 9.20 31.56
CA LEU A 407 38.76 8.38 31.76
C LEU A 407 39.78 8.58 30.64
N ALA A 408 39.33 8.64 29.38
CA ALA A 408 40.20 8.89 28.24
C ALA A 408 40.83 10.28 28.31
N ALA A 409 40.06 11.31 28.69
CA ALA A 409 40.58 12.66 28.87
C ALA A 409 41.60 12.73 30.03
N ALA A 410 41.32 12.09 31.16
CA ALA A 410 42.22 12.06 32.31
C ALA A 410 43.53 11.33 31.98
N GLU A 411 43.48 10.17 31.32
CA GLU A 411 44.68 9.41 30.98
C GLU A 411 45.51 10.12 29.91
N ARG A 412 44.87 10.75 28.92
CA ARG A 412 45.55 11.61 27.93
C ARG A 412 46.32 12.73 28.63
N ARG A 413 45.70 13.39 29.61
CA ARG A 413 46.35 14.46 30.38
C ARG A 413 47.53 13.95 31.19
N ARG A 414 47.41 12.79 31.85
CA ARG A 414 48.52 12.16 32.60
C ARG A 414 49.70 11.82 31.71
N PHE A 415 49.44 11.30 30.52
CA PHE A 415 50.46 10.98 29.53
C PHE A 415 51.17 12.22 29.01
N GLU A 416 50.43 13.30 28.70
CA GLU A 416 51.00 14.60 28.33
C GLU A 416 51.93 15.17 29.41
N LEU A 417 51.59 14.96 30.68
CA LEU A 417 52.40 15.34 31.85
C LEU A 417 53.55 14.36 32.16
N GLY A 418 53.73 13.30 31.36
CA GLY A 418 54.82 12.34 31.49
C GLY A 418 54.60 11.23 32.52
N SER A 419 53.43 11.15 33.14
CA SER A 419 53.11 10.21 34.24
C SER A 419 52.17 9.04 33.83
N GLY A 420 51.78 8.98 32.56
CA GLY A 420 50.87 7.97 32.01
C GLY A 420 51.57 6.96 31.10
N ASP A 421 50.90 5.84 30.85
CA ASP A 421 51.33 4.78 29.94
C ASP A 421 50.64 4.93 28.57
N PHE A 422 51.41 4.85 27.48
CA PHE A 422 50.91 4.98 26.12
C PHE A 422 49.88 3.89 25.79
N PHE A 423 50.11 2.65 26.24
CA PHE A 423 49.18 1.54 26.04
C PHE A 423 47.82 1.87 26.68
N LEU A 424 47.84 2.37 27.92
CA LEU A 424 46.63 2.71 28.67
C LEU A 424 45.86 3.85 27.99
N VAL A 425 46.54 4.89 27.49
CA VAL A 425 45.88 5.96 26.72
C VAL A 425 45.13 5.40 25.51
N ASN A 426 45.79 4.56 24.72
CA ASN A 426 45.17 3.97 23.52
C ASN A 426 43.97 3.11 23.88
N GLN A 427 44.10 2.28 24.92
CA GLN A 427 43.00 1.45 25.41
C GLN A 427 41.81 2.30 25.86
N ARG A 428 42.04 3.40 26.59
CA ARG A 428 40.96 4.29 27.06
C ARG A 428 40.26 5.01 25.91
N GLU A 429 41.00 5.42 24.89
CA GLU A 429 40.43 6.07 23.71
C GLU A 429 39.63 5.12 22.83
N GLU A 430 40.12 3.88 22.66
CA GLU A 430 39.35 2.83 21.99
C GLU A 430 38.06 2.53 22.77
N THR A 431 38.15 2.39 24.10
CA THR A 431 36.98 2.16 24.96
C THR A 431 35.97 3.31 24.87
N ALA A 432 36.42 4.56 24.85
CA ALA A 432 35.55 5.73 24.70
C ALA A 432 34.87 5.76 23.33
N ASN A 433 35.60 5.44 22.26
CA ASN A 433 35.03 5.35 20.92
C ASN A 433 34.02 4.19 20.81
N ASP A 434 34.32 3.02 21.36
CA ASP A 434 33.42 1.87 21.39
C ASP A 434 32.12 2.19 22.15
N ALA A 435 32.22 2.88 23.30
CA ALA A 435 31.06 3.33 24.05
C ALA A 435 30.21 4.33 23.25
N ARG A 436 30.84 5.26 22.52
CA ARG A 436 30.14 6.17 21.61
C ARG A 436 29.41 5.42 20.49
N VAL A 437 30.04 4.41 19.89
CA VAL A 437 29.41 3.57 18.86
C VAL A 437 28.21 2.80 19.42
N ARG A 438 28.33 2.24 20.62
CA ARG A 438 27.22 1.54 21.30
C ARG A 438 26.04 2.46 21.60
N LEU A 439 26.30 3.71 22.00
CA LEU A 439 25.24 4.71 22.20
C LEU A 439 24.49 5.01 20.90
N ILE A 440 25.22 5.22 19.79
CA ILE A 440 24.63 5.42 18.47
C ILE A 440 23.73 4.23 18.09
N ASP A 441 24.21 3.01 18.28
CA ASP A 441 23.44 1.78 18.03
C ASP A 441 22.18 1.68 18.89
N ALA A 442 22.28 2.01 20.18
CA ALA A 442 21.16 1.98 21.09
C ALA A 442 20.08 3.00 20.71
N GLN A 443 20.47 4.20 20.29
CA GLN A 443 19.55 5.24 19.82
C GLN A 443 18.86 4.87 18.51
N ALA A 444 19.62 4.36 17.52
CA ALA A 444 19.04 3.85 16.28
C ALA A 444 18.03 2.71 16.53
N ARG A 445 18.32 1.84 17.52
CA ARG A 445 17.41 0.76 17.92
C ARG A 445 16.13 1.26 18.57
N ILE A 446 16.17 2.33 19.37
CA ILE A 446 14.96 2.99 19.90
C ILE A 446 14.10 3.51 18.74
N ALA A 447 14.70 4.20 17.78
CA ALA A 447 13.98 4.74 16.64
C ALA A 447 13.31 3.63 15.80
N SER A 448 14.00 2.52 15.55
CA SER A 448 13.44 1.35 14.87
C SER A 448 12.29 0.71 15.65
N ALA A 449 12.43 0.52 16.97
CA ALA A 449 11.36 -0.01 17.82
C ALA A 449 10.12 0.91 17.87
N ARG A 450 10.31 2.24 17.81
CA ARG A 450 9.21 3.21 17.69
C ARG A 450 8.51 3.11 16.33
N ALA A 451 9.27 2.93 15.25
CA ALA A 451 8.71 2.72 13.91
C ALA A 451 7.94 1.39 13.82
N GLU A 452 8.45 0.33 14.42
CA GLU A 452 7.76 -0.95 14.55
C GLU A 452 6.46 -0.80 15.33
N LEU A 453 6.46 -0.05 16.45
CA LEU A 453 5.25 0.20 17.23
C LEU A 453 4.21 0.99 16.45
N ALA A 454 4.62 2.06 15.75
CA ALA A 454 3.74 2.84 14.88
C ALA A 454 3.14 1.97 13.77
N ALA A 455 3.94 1.09 13.16
CA ALA A 455 3.45 0.17 12.13
C ALA A 455 2.49 -0.90 12.68
N ALA A 456 2.82 -1.52 13.82
CA ALA A 456 1.99 -2.53 14.47
C ALA A 456 0.67 -1.95 15.00
N THR A 457 0.64 -0.65 15.31
CA THR A 457 -0.58 0.06 15.73
C THR A 457 -1.30 0.78 14.58
N ALA A 458 -0.75 0.72 13.37
CA ALA A 458 -1.23 1.46 12.19
C ALA A 458 -1.37 2.97 12.43
N ASP A 459 -0.44 3.57 13.18
CA ASP A 459 -0.38 5.02 13.42
C ASP A 459 0.04 5.77 12.14
N ARG A 460 -0.96 6.21 11.40
CA ARG A 460 -0.79 6.89 10.11
C ARG A 460 -0.14 8.26 10.25
N ASP A 461 -0.41 8.96 11.35
CA ASP A 461 0.11 10.31 11.57
C ASP A 461 1.61 10.25 11.84
N ALA A 462 2.03 9.31 12.69
CA ALA A 462 3.45 9.05 12.93
C ALA A 462 4.18 8.62 11.64
N LEU A 463 3.53 7.84 10.76
CA LEU A 463 4.12 7.36 9.50
C LEU A 463 3.93 8.30 8.31
N GLN A 464 3.36 9.50 8.50
CA GLN A 464 3.09 10.49 7.44
C GLN A 464 2.22 9.97 6.28
N LEU A 465 1.23 9.14 6.61
CA LEU A 465 0.26 8.57 5.65
C LEU A 465 -1.11 9.28 5.71
N SER A 466 -1.24 10.37 6.45
CA SER A 466 -2.47 11.16 6.62
C SER A 466 -2.53 12.43 5.76
N ARG A 467 -1.48 12.75 4.99
CA ARG A 467 -1.38 13.97 4.17
C ARG A 467 -1.47 13.70 2.68
#